data_AF-W0F6M4-F1
#
_entry.id   AF-W0F6M4-F1
#
_cell.length_a   1.000
_cell.length_b   1.000
_cell.length_c   1.000
_cell.angle_alpha   90.00
_cell.angle_beta   90.00
_cell.angle_gamma   90.00
#
_symmetry.space_group_name_H-M   'P 1'
#
loop_
_entity.id
_entity.type
_entity.pdbx_description
1 polymer ?
#
loop_
_entity_poly.entity_id
_entity_poly.type
_entity_poly.pdbx_seq_one_letter_code
_entity_poly.pdbx_strand_id
1 'polypeptide(L)'
;MAYDWTKPTETLETIKNNILTSMKTEEEWYARFRKYHSIYSRTIRVLSIILFAFGILWPILSADQVLKNKPIPNYGYISLAIGGLLLLLDKYLGISSGYVRFYIAELDIKKNTQDFIENWDIETAKANNPLTQENILALLNLVKTFRQAVYTTIQVETGSWATEFQTQTSELYELFKQKQDEYKNPANISVNVENYTDYSNIEIGIDNEVPIALKGTTSIVFRNVAIQPHTIQVRATKADKIISFSKNVDVTGDKTAEVILTLP
;
A
#
# COMPACT_ATOMS: atom_id res chain seq x y z
N MET A 1 -33.50 29.45 -14.36
CA MET A 1 -34.63 30.21 -13.79
C MET A 1 -34.36 31.68 -14.03
N ALA A 2 -35.31 32.42 -14.59
CA ALA A 2 -35.27 33.87 -14.57
C ALA A 2 -35.74 34.32 -13.18
N TYR A 3 -34.94 35.13 -12.48
CA TYR A 3 -35.29 35.67 -11.17
C TYR A 3 -36.15 36.92 -11.33
N ASP A 4 -37.16 37.09 -10.47
CA ASP A 4 -38.02 38.27 -10.47
C ASP A 4 -37.38 39.41 -9.67
N TRP A 5 -36.78 40.36 -10.37
CA TRP A 5 -36.13 41.52 -9.76
C TRP A 5 -37.10 42.64 -9.33
N THR A 6 -38.40 42.48 -9.56
CA THR A 6 -39.40 43.43 -9.02
C THR A 6 -39.51 43.35 -7.50
N LYS A 7 -39.10 42.21 -6.92
CA LYS A 7 -39.04 41.97 -5.47
C LYS A 7 -37.64 41.49 -5.06
N PRO A 8 -36.65 42.39 -4.99
CA PRO A 8 -35.25 42.01 -4.81
C PRO A 8 -34.99 41.25 -3.51
N THR A 9 -35.67 41.58 -2.41
CA THR A 9 -35.50 40.89 -1.12
C THR A 9 -35.93 39.42 -1.20
N GLU A 10 -37.12 39.15 -1.74
CA GLU A 10 -37.63 37.78 -1.91
C GLU A 10 -36.73 36.96 -2.84
N THR A 11 -36.24 37.58 -3.91
CA THR A 11 -35.32 36.94 -4.87
C THR A 11 -33.97 36.61 -4.22
N LEU A 12 -33.38 37.52 -3.44
CA LEU A 12 -32.09 37.29 -2.77
C LEU A 12 -32.18 36.17 -1.73
N GLU A 13 -33.24 36.14 -0.92
CA GLU A 13 -33.48 35.05 0.03
C GLU A 13 -33.70 33.71 -0.68
N THR A 14 -34.41 33.70 -1.82
CA THR A 14 -34.56 32.49 -2.64
C THR A 14 -33.20 31.99 -3.16
N ILE A 15 -32.34 32.90 -3.62
CA ILE A 15 -30.98 32.56 -4.07
C ILE A 15 -30.15 31.99 -2.91
N LYS A 16 -30.16 32.66 -1.74
CA LYS A 16 -29.49 32.21 -0.51
C LYS A 16 -29.92 30.79 -0.13
N ASN A 17 -31.22 30.54 -0.05
CA ASN A 17 -31.73 29.23 0.36
C ASN A 17 -31.36 28.14 -0.64
N ASN A 18 -31.50 28.40 -1.95
CA ASN A 18 -31.13 27.44 -2.99
C ASN A 18 -29.64 27.09 -2.95
N ILE A 19 -28.76 28.08 -2.75
CA ILE A 19 -27.31 27.82 -2.67
C ILE A 19 -26.96 27.07 -1.40
N LEU A 20 -27.55 27.42 -0.26
CA LEU A 20 -27.33 26.71 1.01
C LEU A 20 -27.79 25.26 0.93
N THR A 21 -28.96 24.98 0.35
CA THR A 21 -29.44 23.60 0.14
C THR A 21 -28.51 22.80 -0.78
N SER A 22 -28.05 23.42 -1.87
CA SER A 22 -27.14 22.78 -2.81
C SER A 22 -25.81 22.43 -2.13
N MET A 23 -25.19 23.39 -1.43
CA MET A 23 -23.91 23.17 -0.76
C MET A 23 -24.02 22.23 0.45
N LYS A 24 -25.17 22.22 1.14
CA LYS A 24 -25.45 21.25 2.19
C LYS A 24 -25.50 19.83 1.65
N THR A 25 -26.05 19.64 0.45
CA THR A 25 -26.08 18.33 -0.21
C THR A 25 -24.67 17.81 -0.49
N GLU A 26 -23.76 18.70 -0.91
CA GLU A 26 -22.33 18.37 -1.09
C GLU A 26 -21.67 18.03 0.26
N GLU A 27 -21.86 18.86 1.30
CA GLU A 27 -21.35 18.60 2.64
C GLU A 27 -21.77 17.22 3.16
N GLU A 28 -23.04 16.87 3.01
CA GLU A 28 -23.58 15.57 3.42
C GLU A 28 -23.03 14.42 2.59
N TRP A 29 -22.78 14.63 1.30
CA TRP A 29 -22.10 13.63 0.46
C TRP A 29 -20.73 13.30 1.06
N TYR A 30 -19.91 14.31 1.34
CA TYR A 30 -18.60 14.12 1.97
C TYR A 30 -18.70 13.45 3.34
N ALA A 31 -19.66 13.86 4.18
CA ALA A 31 -19.86 13.26 5.50
C ALA A 31 -20.25 11.76 5.42
N ARG A 32 -21.11 11.38 4.47
CA ARG A 32 -21.48 9.98 4.23
C ARG A 32 -20.28 9.16 3.79
N PHE A 33 -19.54 9.63 2.78
CA PHE A 33 -18.37 8.91 2.27
C PHE A 33 -17.26 8.76 3.31
N ARG A 34 -17.02 9.81 4.12
CA ARG A 34 -16.12 9.73 5.28
C ARG A 34 -16.50 8.60 6.23
N LYS A 35 -17.79 8.45 6.56
CA LYS A 35 -18.24 7.41 7.50
C LYS A 35 -17.92 6.00 6.97
N TYR A 36 -18.19 5.74 5.70
CA TYR A 36 -17.85 4.46 5.08
C TYR A 36 -16.34 4.20 5.12
N HIS A 37 -15.52 5.16 4.69
CA HIS A 37 -14.07 5.01 4.69
C HIS A 37 -13.49 4.82 6.10
N SER A 38 -14.05 5.51 7.10
CA SER A 38 -13.66 5.33 8.51
C SER A 38 -13.90 3.91 9.00
N ILE A 39 -15.02 3.29 8.62
CA ILE A 39 -15.35 1.93 9.05
C ILE A 39 -14.40 0.94 8.39
N TYR A 40 -14.24 1.01 7.06
CA TYR A 40 -13.37 0.10 6.33
C TYR A 40 -11.90 0.22 6.77
N SER A 41 -11.39 1.44 6.94
CA SER A 41 -10.01 1.68 7.42
C SER A 41 -9.76 1.05 8.78
N ARG A 42 -10.67 1.26 9.75
CA ARG A 42 -10.54 0.66 11.10
C ARG A 42 -10.61 -0.85 11.05
N THR A 43 -11.54 -1.42 10.30
CA THR A 43 -11.69 -2.87 10.15
C THR A 43 -10.44 -3.51 9.55
N ILE A 44 -9.90 -2.93 8.47
CA ILE A 44 -8.68 -3.44 7.83
C ILE A 44 -7.50 -3.42 8.81
N ARG A 45 -7.29 -2.31 9.54
CA ARG A 45 -6.19 -2.22 10.51
C ARG A 45 -6.34 -3.23 11.64
N VAL A 46 -7.52 -3.35 12.23
CA VAL A 46 -7.78 -4.30 13.33
C VAL A 46 -7.57 -5.73 12.85
N LEU A 47 -8.12 -6.08 11.68
CA LEU A 47 -7.96 -7.42 11.11
C LEU A 47 -6.50 -7.74 10.80
N SER A 48 -5.74 -6.78 10.25
CA SER A 48 -4.31 -6.94 9.96
C SER A 48 -3.51 -7.18 11.24
N ILE A 49 -3.79 -6.43 12.31
CA ILE A 49 -3.14 -6.61 13.62
C ILE A 49 -3.44 -8.00 14.19
N ILE A 50 -4.69 -8.45 14.13
CA ILE A 50 -5.09 -9.79 14.62
C ILE A 50 -4.35 -10.88 13.82
N LEU A 51 -4.29 -10.75 12.50
CA LEU A 51 -3.61 -11.71 11.63
C LEU A 51 -2.09 -11.73 11.85
N PHE A 52 -1.46 -10.57 12.07
CA PHE A 52 -0.06 -10.52 12.43
C PHE A 52 0.21 -11.12 13.80
N ALA A 53 -0.61 -10.81 14.80
CA ALA A 53 -0.49 -11.40 16.13
C ALA A 53 -0.61 -12.93 16.06
N PHE A 54 -1.60 -13.45 15.33
CA PHE A 54 -1.76 -14.89 15.13
C PHE A 54 -0.55 -15.51 14.42
N GLY A 55 -0.04 -14.86 13.36
CA GLY A 55 1.11 -15.32 12.60
C GLY A 55 2.40 -15.37 13.44
N ILE A 56 2.64 -14.35 14.26
CA ILE A 56 3.81 -14.25 15.14
C ILE A 56 3.73 -15.25 16.30
N LEU A 57 2.54 -15.47 16.86
CA LEU A 57 2.33 -16.39 17.97
C LEU A 57 2.21 -17.87 17.53
N TRP A 58 2.01 -18.13 16.25
CA TRP A 58 1.85 -19.49 15.70
C TRP A 58 2.99 -20.46 16.07
N PRO A 59 4.29 -20.09 15.96
CA PRO A 59 5.38 -20.99 16.32
C PRO A 59 5.30 -21.44 17.79
N ILE A 60 4.90 -20.54 18.70
CA ILE A 60 4.76 -20.84 20.13
C ILE A 60 3.65 -21.86 20.37
N LEU A 61 2.51 -21.70 19.69
CA LEU A 61 1.38 -22.63 19.76
C LEU A 61 1.72 -24.00 19.16
N SER A 62 2.56 -24.03 18.13
CA SER A 62 2.98 -25.27 17.46
C SER A 62 4.12 -26.00 18.17
N ALA A 63 4.88 -25.30 19.02
CA ALA A 63 5.98 -25.87 19.80
C ALA A 63 5.48 -26.70 20.99
N ASP A 64 4.23 -26.48 21.41
CA ASP A 64 3.65 -27.21 22.52
C ASP A 64 3.28 -28.65 22.12
N GLN A 65 3.72 -29.63 22.91
CA GLN A 65 3.58 -31.06 22.66
C GLN A 65 2.13 -31.59 22.69
N VAL A 66 1.13 -30.71 22.79
CA VAL A 66 -0.31 -31.04 22.88
C VAL A 66 -0.84 -31.59 21.54
N LEU A 67 -0.23 -31.23 20.41
CA LEU A 67 -0.66 -31.63 19.06
C LEU A 67 0.22 -32.74 18.44
N LYS A 68 0.83 -33.56 19.31
CA LYS A 68 1.91 -34.53 19.05
C LYS A 68 1.81 -35.48 17.84
N ASN A 69 0.65 -35.63 17.18
CA ASN A 69 0.44 -36.70 16.19
C ASN A 69 -0.04 -36.23 14.80
N LYS A 70 -0.07 -34.93 14.48
CA LYS A 70 -0.35 -34.48 13.11
C LYS A 70 0.58 -33.35 12.69
N PRO A 71 1.18 -33.39 11.49
CA PRO A 71 1.91 -32.25 10.95
C PRO A 71 0.94 -31.08 10.84
N ILE A 72 1.13 -30.05 11.67
CA ILE A 72 0.28 -28.87 11.63
C ILE A 72 0.71 -28.05 10.42
N PRO A 73 -0.20 -27.72 9.49
CA PRO A 73 0.12 -26.83 8.38
C PRO A 73 0.57 -25.47 8.91
N ASN A 74 1.52 -24.82 8.23
CA ASN A 74 2.13 -23.59 8.70
C ASN A 74 1.23 -22.36 8.43
N TYR A 75 0.04 -22.37 9.04
CA TYR A 75 -0.98 -21.32 8.89
C TYR A 75 -0.51 -19.95 9.38
N GLY A 76 0.54 -19.91 10.22
CA GLY A 76 1.17 -18.65 10.65
C GLY A 76 1.64 -17.80 9.48
N TYR A 77 2.37 -18.39 8.52
CA TYR A 77 2.84 -17.65 7.34
C TYR A 77 1.71 -17.17 6.44
N ILE A 78 0.65 -17.98 6.28
CA ILE A 78 -0.55 -17.59 5.53
C ILE A 78 -1.22 -16.39 6.22
N SER A 79 -1.33 -16.42 7.54
CA SER A 79 -1.89 -15.31 8.33
C SER A 79 -1.07 -14.02 8.16
N LEU A 80 0.26 -14.10 8.24
CA LEU A 80 1.15 -12.95 7.99
C LEU A 80 0.96 -12.41 6.57
N ALA A 81 0.89 -13.28 5.57
CA ALA A 81 0.71 -12.88 4.17
C ALA A 81 -0.62 -12.17 3.95
N ILE A 82 -1.72 -12.68 4.52
CA ILE A 82 -3.05 -12.03 4.43
C ILE A 82 -3.03 -10.69 5.18
N GLY A 83 -2.43 -10.62 6.37
CA GLY A 83 -2.29 -9.37 7.13
C GLY A 83 -1.53 -8.30 6.34
N GLY A 84 -0.42 -8.68 5.70
CA GLY A 84 0.33 -7.79 4.80
C GLY A 84 -0.47 -7.36 3.58
N LEU A 85 -1.19 -8.31 2.95
CA LEU A 85 -2.03 -8.02 1.79
C LEU A 85 -3.13 -7.01 2.11
N LEU A 86 -3.78 -7.13 3.27
CA LEU A 86 -4.80 -6.17 3.71
C LEU A 86 -4.26 -4.75 3.84
N LEU A 87 -3.05 -4.57 4.37
CA LEU A 87 -2.40 -3.26 4.44
C LEU A 87 -2.02 -2.71 3.06
N LEU A 88 -1.56 -3.58 2.14
CA LEU A 88 -1.30 -3.17 0.76
C LEU A 88 -2.60 -2.75 0.07
N LEU A 89 -3.69 -3.48 0.27
CA LEU A 89 -5.01 -3.10 -0.26
C LEU A 89 -5.47 -1.75 0.31
N ASP A 90 -5.31 -1.50 1.62
CA ASP A 90 -5.63 -0.19 2.21
C ASP A 90 -4.81 0.94 1.58
N LYS A 91 -3.51 0.70 1.34
CA LYS A 91 -2.60 1.67 0.70
C LYS A 91 -3.03 1.96 -0.73
N TYR A 92 -3.19 0.94 -1.59
CA TYR A 92 -3.42 1.13 -3.03
C TYR A 92 -4.87 1.42 -3.41
N LEU A 93 -5.84 1.09 -2.55
CA LEU A 93 -7.24 1.50 -2.74
C LEU A 93 -7.52 2.87 -2.10
N GLY A 94 -6.58 3.42 -1.33
CA GLY A 94 -6.72 4.72 -0.69
C GLY A 94 -7.88 4.81 0.31
N ILE A 95 -8.17 3.72 1.03
CA ILE A 95 -9.32 3.68 1.96
C ILE A 95 -9.04 4.58 3.17
N SER A 96 -7.90 4.37 3.85
CA SER A 96 -7.46 5.21 4.97
C SER A 96 -7.22 6.68 4.58
N SER A 97 -6.60 6.93 3.43
CA SER A 97 -6.33 8.29 2.93
C SER A 97 -7.61 9.00 2.48
N GLY A 98 -8.55 8.27 1.87
CA GLY A 98 -9.89 8.73 1.54
C GLY A 98 -10.63 9.28 2.76
N TYR A 99 -10.58 8.57 3.90
CA TYR A 99 -11.17 9.07 5.15
C TYR A 99 -10.67 10.47 5.52
N VAL A 100 -9.36 10.70 5.44
CA VAL A 100 -8.75 11.99 5.80
C VAL A 100 -9.14 13.09 4.81
N ARG A 101 -9.06 12.82 3.50
CA ARG A 101 -9.43 13.77 2.46
C ARG A 101 -10.89 14.20 2.56
N PHE A 102 -11.80 13.24 2.69
CA PHE A 102 -13.23 13.55 2.84
C PHE A 102 -13.52 14.32 4.13
N TYR A 103 -12.78 14.06 5.21
CA TYR A 103 -12.92 14.82 6.45
C TYR A 103 -12.47 16.28 6.31
N ILE A 104 -11.33 16.52 5.64
CA ILE A 104 -10.83 17.86 5.39
C ILE A 104 -11.82 18.64 4.51
N ALA A 105 -12.27 18.04 3.40
CA ALA A 105 -13.24 18.68 2.51
C ALA A 105 -14.58 18.97 3.21
N GLU A 106 -15.10 18.04 4.03
CA GLU A 106 -16.30 18.28 4.85
C GLU A 106 -16.12 19.48 5.78
N LEU A 107 -14.97 19.57 6.48
CA LEU A 107 -14.68 20.66 7.40
C LEU A 107 -14.57 22.00 6.69
N ASP A 108 -13.91 22.04 5.53
CA ASP A 108 -13.76 23.27 4.74
C ASP A 108 -15.10 23.75 4.19
N ILE A 109 -15.97 22.86 3.70
CA ILE A 109 -17.32 23.22 3.24
C ILE A 109 -18.15 23.76 4.41
N LYS A 110 -18.09 23.11 5.57
CA LYS A 110 -18.80 23.57 6.79
C LYS A 110 -18.34 24.97 7.19
N LYS A 111 -17.02 25.20 7.24
CA LYS A 111 -16.44 26.50 7.58
C LYS A 111 -16.93 27.58 6.60
N ASN A 112 -16.77 27.36 5.30
CA ASN A 112 -17.22 28.31 4.28
C ASN A 112 -18.73 28.60 4.36
N THR A 113 -19.54 27.60 4.76
CA THR A 113 -20.98 27.78 4.95
C THR A 113 -21.29 28.69 6.13
N GLN A 114 -20.61 28.51 7.26
CA GLN A 114 -20.78 29.39 8.43
C GLN A 114 -20.30 30.80 8.13
N ASP A 115 -19.12 30.94 7.51
CA ASP A 115 -18.58 32.24 7.10
C ASP A 115 -19.56 32.96 6.16
N PHE A 116 -20.22 32.25 5.24
CA PHE A 116 -21.23 32.84 4.36
C PHE A 116 -22.48 33.30 5.13
N ILE A 117 -23.00 32.49 6.05
CA ILE A 117 -24.19 32.85 6.85
C ILE A 117 -23.90 34.10 7.69
N GLU A 118 -22.77 34.12 8.39
CA GLU A 118 -22.36 35.28 9.21
C GLU A 118 -22.20 36.54 8.35
N ASN A 119 -21.51 36.45 7.22
CA ASN A 119 -21.33 37.60 6.33
C ASN A 119 -22.65 38.06 5.70
N TRP A 120 -23.56 37.13 5.38
CA TRP A 120 -24.89 37.48 4.90
C TRP A 120 -25.68 38.26 5.94
N ASP A 121 -25.68 37.80 7.20
CA ASP A 121 -26.39 38.45 8.28
C ASP A 121 -25.82 39.84 8.58
N ILE A 122 -24.48 40.00 8.48
CA ILE A 122 -23.81 41.30 8.58
C ILE A 122 -24.24 42.24 7.44
N GLU A 123 -24.18 41.80 6.19
CA GLU A 123 -24.51 42.64 5.04
C GLU A 123 -26.00 42.98 4.95
N THR A 124 -26.88 42.06 5.36
CA THR A 124 -28.32 42.35 5.46
C THR A 124 -28.64 43.32 6.60
N ALA A 125 -27.93 43.26 7.74
CA ALA A 125 -28.09 44.23 8.82
C ALA A 125 -27.63 45.66 8.43
N LYS A 126 -26.65 45.77 7.53
CA LYS A 126 -26.20 47.06 6.97
C LYS A 126 -27.13 47.61 5.88
N ALA A 127 -28.02 46.78 5.34
CA ALA A 127 -28.78 47.14 4.15
C ALA A 127 -29.91 48.12 4.45
N ASN A 128 -30.12 49.08 3.54
CA ASN A 128 -31.24 50.00 3.64
C ASN A 128 -32.56 49.31 3.27
N ASN A 129 -33.68 49.84 3.77
CA ASN A 129 -35.02 49.46 3.33
C ASN A 129 -35.71 50.68 2.69
N PRO A 130 -35.95 50.69 1.36
CA PRO A 130 -35.74 49.61 0.39
C PRO A 130 -34.27 49.35 0.04
N LEU A 131 -33.97 48.14 -0.43
CA LEU A 131 -32.62 47.73 -0.83
C LEU A 131 -32.08 48.62 -1.96
N THR A 132 -30.87 49.15 -1.77
CA THR A 132 -30.16 49.87 -2.83
C THR A 132 -29.51 48.88 -3.80
N GLN A 133 -29.17 49.35 -5.02
CA GLN A 133 -28.41 48.54 -5.98
C GLN A 133 -27.06 48.08 -5.42
N GLU A 134 -26.41 48.90 -4.60
CA GLU A 134 -25.15 48.55 -3.93
C GLU A 134 -25.35 47.38 -2.94
N ASN A 135 -26.41 47.42 -2.12
CA ASN A 135 -26.73 46.32 -1.20
C ASN A 135 -27.02 45.01 -1.95
N ILE A 136 -27.73 45.08 -3.08
CA ILE A 136 -28.02 43.90 -3.91
C ILE A 136 -26.72 43.32 -4.47
N LEU A 137 -25.83 44.16 -5.00
CA LEU A 137 -24.53 43.72 -5.54
C LEU A 137 -23.63 43.11 -4.45
N ALA A 138 -23.61 43.68 -3.25
CA ALA A 138 -22.85 43.15 -2.13
C ALA A 138 -23.30 41.73 -1.75
N LEU A 139 -24.61 41.51 -1.59
CA LEU A 139 -25.18 40.20 -1.26
C LEU A 139 -24.96 39.17 -2.38
N LEU A 140 -25.09 39.57 -3.65
CA LEU A 140 -24.79 38.68 -4.78
C LEU A 140 -23.30 38.30 -4.86
N ASN A 141 -22.41 39.22 -4.51
CA ASN A 141 -20.98 38.94 -4.43
C ASN A 141 -20.63 37.96 -3.31
N LEU A 142 -21.33 38.00 -2.17
CA LEU A 142 -21.20 36.99 -1.13
C LEU A 142 -21.58 35.60 -1.65
N VAL A 143 -22.73 35.48 -2.34
CA VAL A 143 -23.17 34.21 -2.94
C VAL A 143 -22.16 33.68 -3.95
N LYS A 144 -21.64 34.56 -4.82
CA LYS A 144 -20.64 34.19 -5.83
C LYS A 144 -19.37 33.67 -5.17
N THR A 145 -18.86 34.39 -4.16
CA THR A 145 -17.62 34.05 -3.44
C THR A 145 -17.78 32.74 -2.68
N PHE A 146 -18.88 32.57 -1.95
CA PHE A 146 -19.18 31.34 -1.22
C PHE A 146 -19.21 30.12 -2.16
N ARG A 147 -19.96 30.21 -3.26
CA ARG A 147 -20.04 29.14 -4.26
C ARG A 147 -18.66 28.80 -4.83
N GLN A 148 -17.85 29.81 -5.13
CA GLN A 148 -16.50 29.60 -5.65
C GLN A 148 -15.59 28.92 -4.62
N ALA A 149 -15.71 29.29 -3.33
CA ALA A 149 -14.95 28.65 -2.26
C ALA A 149 -15.26 27.16 -2.13
N VAL A 150 -16.55 26.78 -2.13
CA VAL A 150 -16.96 25.37 -2.07
C VAL A 150 -16.47 24.59 -3.29
N TYR A 151 -16.63 25.12 -4.51
CA TYR A 151 -16.11 24.44 -5.69
C TYR A 151 -14.58 24.31 -5.69
N THR A 152 -13.88 25.29 -5.11
CA THR A 152 -12.42 25.20 -4.95
C THR A 152 -12.06 24.06 -4.01
N THR A 153 -12.76 23.89 -2.88
CA THR A 153 -12.57 22.74 -1.99
C THR A 153 -12.76 21.41 -2.71
N ILE A 154 -13.84 21.28 -3.51
CA ILE A 154 -14.12 20.07 -4.30
C ILE A 154 -13.01 19.82 -5.32
N GLN A 155 -12.55 20.85 -6.03
CA GLN A 155 -11.47 20.74 -7.02
C GLN A 155 -10.14 20.32 -6.39
N VAL A 156 -9.79 20.90 -5.23
CA VAL A 156 -8.57 20.55 -4.49
C VAL A 156 -8.61 19.12 -3.99
N GLU A 157 -9.75 18.67 -3.44
CA GLU A 157 -9.93 17.30 -2.98
C GLU A 157 -9.83 16.31 -4.15
N THR A 158 -10.53 16.59 -5.26
CA THR A 158 -10.48 15.77 -6.48
C THR A 158 -9.06 15.71 -7.08
N GLY A 159 -8.35 16.84 -7.10
CA GLY A 159 -6.96 16.90 -7.58
C GLY A 159 -5.99 16.14 -6.70
N SER A 160 -6.19 16.21 -5.38
CA SER A 160 -5.45 15.40 -4.40
C SER A 160 -5.71 13.91 -4.65
N TRP A 161 -6.95 13.54 -4.99
CA TRP A 161 -7.29 12.17 -5.36
C TRP A 161 -6.65 11.68 -6.64
N ALA A 162 -6.68 12.47 -7.70
CA ALA A 162 -6.01 12.12 -8.95
C ALA A 162 -4.50 11.90 -8.76
N THR A 163 -3.85 12.79 -7.99
CA THR A 163 -2.40 12.71 -7.70
C THR A 163 -2.04 11.46 -6.92
N GLU A 164 -2.81 11.18 -5.86
CA GLU A 164 -2.63 9.99 -5.05
C GLU A 164 -2.79 8.71 -5.88
N PHE A 165 -3.87 8.63 -6.68
CA PHE A 165 -4.15 7.49 -7.54
C PHE A 165 -3.01 7.23 -8.55
N GLN A 166 -2.53 8.28 -9.21
CA GLN A 166 -1.41 8.18 -10.16
C GLN A 166 -0.12 7.72 -9.48
N THR A 167 0.18 8.26 -8.29
CA THR A 167 1.37 7.91 -7.52
C THR A 167 1.34 6.43 -7.12
N GLN A 168 0.24 6.00 -6.51
CA GLN A 168 0.03 4.61 -6.08
C GLN A 168 0.10 3.62 -7.24
N THR A 169 -0.50 3.96 -8.37
CA THR A 169 -0.44 3.13 -9.58
C THR A 169 0.99 3.01 -10.13
N SER A 170 1.74 4.12 -10.15
CA SER A 170 3.12 4.13 -10.64
C SER A 170 4.04 3.31 -9.74
N GLU A 171 3.91 3.46 -8.42
CA GLU A 171 4.64 2.64 -7.43
C GLU A 171 4.36 1.15 -7.64
N LEU A 172 3.09 0.77 -7.87
CA LEU A 172 2.71 -0.62 -8.09
C LEU A 172 3.34 -1.18 -9.38
N TYR A 173 3.35 -0.41 -10.47
CA TYR A 173 3.99 -0.83 -11.72
C TYR A 173 5.51 -1.00 -11.56
N GLU A 174 6.19 -0.08 -10.87
CA GLU A 174 7.63 -0.19 -10.63
C GLU A 174 7.96 -1.41 -9.76
N LEU A 175 7.15 -1.72 -8.75
CA LEU A 175 7.32 -2.95 -7.97
C LEU A 175 7.18 -4.22 -8.83
N PHE A 176 6.18 -4.27 -9.71
CA PHE A 176 6.01 -5.42 -10.61
C PHE A 176 7.17 -5.54 -11.60
N LYS A 177 7.65 -4.42 -12.14
CA LYS A 177 8.78 -4.40 -13.05
C LYS A 177 10.06 -4.85 -12.36
N GLN A 178 10.35 -4.34 -11.16
CA GLN A 178 11.49 -4.77 -10.35
C GLN A 178 11.46 -6.28 -10.10
N LYS A 179 10.30 -6.83 -9.73
CA LYS A 179 10.13 -8.27 -9.55
C LYS A 179 10.30 -9.05 -10.85
N GLN A 180 9.79 -8.54 -11.95
CA GLN A 180 9.99 -9.16 -13.26
C GLN A 180 11.47 -9.17 -13.68
N ASP A 181 12.20 -8.09 -13.43
CA ASP A 181 13.62 -7.99 -13.74
C ASP A 181 14.49 -8.89 -12.85
N GLU A 182 14.08 -9.10 -11.59
CA GLU A 182 14.66 -10.09 -10.67
C GLU A 182 14.50 -11.53 -11.22
N TYR A 183 13.36 -11.87 -11.84
CA TYR A 183 13.16 -13.17 -12.50
C TYR A 183 13.87 -13.31 -13.85
N LYS A 184 14.07 -12.21 -14.59
CA LYS A 184 14.68 -12.25 -15.94
C LYS A 184 16.21 -12.26 -15.93
N ASN A 185 16.84 -11.78 -14.87
CA ASN A 185 18.30 -11.72 -14.73
C ASN A 185 18.77 -12.71 -13.65
N PRO A 186 18.78 -14.01 -13.95
CA PRO A 186 19.19 -15.04 -13.01
C PRO A 186 20.70 -14.91 -12.70
N ALA A 187 21.08 -15.24 -11.48
CA ALA A 187 22.47 -15.18 -11.03
C ALA A 187 23.20 -16.49 -11.32
N ASN A 188 24.52 -16.50 -11.18
CA ASN A 188 25.32 -17.73 -11.23
C ASN A 188 25.84 -18.05 -9.82
N ILE A 189 26.08 -19.32 -9.52
CA ILE A 189 26.83 -19.72 -8.31
C ILE A 189 28.10 -20.42 -8.76
N SER A 190 29.25 -19.85 -8.40
CA SER A 190 30.56 -20.49 -8.58
C SER A 190 30.93 -21.20 -7.29
N VAL A 191 31.06 -22.53 -7.34
CA VAL A 191 31.43 -23.37 -6.20
C VAL A 191 32.87 -23.87 -6.41
N ASN A 192 33.75 -23.60 -5.45
CA ASN A 192 35.12 -24.10 -5.42
C ASN A 192 35.30 -25.05 -4.23
N VAL A 193 35.86 -26.23 -4.48
CA VAL A 193 36.12 -27.26 -3.46
C VAL A 193 37.60 -27.25 -3.08
N GLU A 194 37.87 -27.05 -1.80
CA GLU A 194 39.21 -27.08 -1.23
C GLU A 194 39.43 -28.37 -0.42
N ASN A 195 40.71 -28.76 -0.24
CA ASN A 195 41.14 -29.96 0.48
C ASN A 195 40.59 -31.29 -0.10
N TYR A 196 40.63 -31.43 -1.42
CA TYR A 196 40.03 -32.55 -2.16
C TYR A 196 41.00 -33.72 -2.45
N THR A 197 42.29 -33.59 -2.12
CA THR A 197 43.35 -34.51 -2.57
C THR A 197 43.20 -35.94 -2.06
N ASP A 198 42.63 -36.11 -0.86
CA ASP A 198 42.40 -37.41 -0.22
C ASP A 198 41.02 -38.00 -0.53
N TYR A 199 40.27 -37.36 -1.45
CA TYR A 199 38.87 -37.67 -1.74
C TYR A 199 38.69 -38.13 -3.19
N SER A 200 37.81 -39.11 -3.38
CA SER A 200 37.39 -39.64 -4.69
C SER A 200 35.87 -39.51 -4.86
N ASN A 201 35.37 -39.51 -6.10
CA ASN A 201 33.95 -39.37 -6.42
C ASN A 201 33.30 -38.12 -5.80
N ILE A 202 33.86 -36.94 -6.08
CA ILE A 202 33.31 -35.67 -5.58
C ILE A 202 32.11 -35.26 -6.44
N GLU A 203 30.95 -35.10 -5.82
CA GLU A 203 29.71 -34.68 -6.46
C GLU A 203 29.20 -33.39 -5.79
N ILE A 204 28.74 -32.44 -6.60
CA ILE A 204 28.17 -31.17 -6.12
C ILE A 204 26.72 -31.08 -6.55
N GLY A 205 25.82 -30.94 -5.58
CA GLY A 205 24.39 -30.68 -5.81
C GLY A 205 24.01 -29.27 -5.38
N ILE A 206 22.98 -28.72 -6.02
CA ILE A 206 22.27 -27.52 -5.58
C ILE A 206 20.87 -27.95 -5.13
N ASP A 207 20.46 -27.53 -3.94
CA ASP A 207 19.21 -27.88 -3.29
C ASP A 207 18.93 -29.40 -3.28
N ASN A 208 17.88 -29.84 -3.99
CA ASN A 208 17.48 -31.24 -4.13
C ASN A 208 17.71 -31.76 -5.57
N GLU A 209 18.50 -31.07 -6.37
CA GLU A 209 18.81 -31.48 -7.74
C GLU A 209 19.82 -32.64 -7.78
N VAL A 210 19.91 -33.29 -8.94
CA VAL A 210 20.84 -34.40 -9.17
C VAL A 210 22.28 -33.89 -9.06
N PRO A 211 23.11 -34.45 -8.16
CA PRO A 211 24.50 -34.02 -7.99
C PRO A 211 25.32 -34.20 -9.28
N ILE A 212 26.18 -33.22 -9.57
CA ILE A 212 27.09 -33.24 -10.71
C ILE A 212 28.45 -33.75 -10.23
N ALA A 213 28.92 -34.86 -10.80
CA ALA A 213 30.24 -35.40 -10.49
C ALA A 213 31.37 -34.56 -11.10
N LEU A 214 32.31 -34.12 -10.27
CA LEU A 214 33.53 -33.44 -10.69
C LEU A 214 34.55 -34.46 -11.20
N LYS A 215 34.87 -34.40 -12.51
CA LYS A 215 35.91 -35.23 -13.13
C LYS A 215 37.13 -34.38 -13.46
N GLY A 216 38.10 -34.36 -12.54
CA GLY A 216 39.39 -33.67 -12.75
C GLY A 216 39.35 -32.14 -12.63
N THR A 217 38.27 -31.56 -12.11
CA THR A 217 38.10 -30.13 -11.86
C THR A 217 37.73 -29.88 -10.40
N THR A 218 38.14 -28.73 -9.85
CA THR A 218 37.90 -28.35 -8.45
C THR A 218 36.75 -27.36 -8.29
N SER A 219 36.20 -26.88 -9.40
CA SER A 219 35.15 -25.87 -9.41
C SER A 219 34.02 -26.19 -10.38
N ILE A 220 32.79 -25.80 -10.04
CA ILE A 220 31.62 -25.83 -10.92
C ILE A 220 30.87 -24.50 -10.84
N VAL A 221 30.29 -24.08 -11.96
CA VAL A 221 29.42 -22.90 -11.99
C VAL A 221 28.00 -23.34 -12.33
N PHE A 222 27.09 -23.19 -11.37
CA PHE A 222 25.65 -23.28 -11.62
C PHE A 222 25.21 -21.99 -12.29
N ARG A 223 24.61 -22.10 -13.48
CA ARG A 223 24.14 -20.94 -14.26
C ARG A 223 22.64 -20.83 -14.20
N ASN A 224 22.13 -19.61 -14.38
CA ASN A 224 20.70 -19.34 -14.40
C ASN A 224 20.00 -19.79 -13.10
N VAL A 225 20.64 -19.47 -11.98
CA VAL A 225 20.15 -19.81 -10.64
C VAL A 225 19.23 -18.69 -10.16
N ALA A 226 18.11 -19.09 -9.54
CA ALA A 226 17.14 -18.14 -8.99
C ALA A 226 17.80 -17.28 -7.89
N ILE A 227 17.39 -16.01 -7.79
CA ILE A 227 17.83 -15.11 -6.72
C ILE A 227 17.08 -15.49 -5.44
N GLN A 228 17.56 -16.51 -4.75
CA GLN A 228 17.04 -17.01 -3.48
C GLN A 228 18.15 -17.70 -2.68
N PRO A 229 17.94 -18.00 -1.39
CA PRO A 229 18.85 -18.86 -0.63
C PRO A 229 18.89 -20.25 -1.25
N HIS A 230 20.09 -20.72 -1.59
CA HIS A 230 20.35 -22.06 -2.12
C HIS A 230 21.21 -22.86 -1.14
N THR A 231 20.97 -24.17 -1.07
CA THR A 231 21.81 -25.10 -0.30
C THR A 231 22.74 -25.83 -1.25
N ILE A 232 24.04 -25.56 -1.18
CA ILE A 232 25.03 -26.32 -1.96
C ILE A 232 25.47 -27.53 -1.15
N GLN A 233 25.36 -28.71 -1.73
CA GLN A 233 25.78 -29.98 -1.13
C GLN A 233 27.00 -30.53 -1.86
N VAL A 234 28.00 -31.01 -1.12
CA VAL A 234 29.14 -31.77 -1.66
C VAL A 234 29.14 -33.15 -1.05
N ARG A 235 29.22 -34.18 -1.89
CA ARG A 235 29.41 -35.58 -1.49
C ARG A 235 30.76 -36.04 -2.01
N ALA A 236 31.55 -36.70 -1.17
CA ALA A 236 32.87 -37.21 -1.55
C ALA A 236 33.19 -38.49 -0.78
N THR A 237 34.03 -39.36 -1.33
CA THR A 237 34.42 -40.64 -0.73
C THR A 237 35.87 -40.60 -0.23
N LYS A 238 36.09 -40.89 1.05
CA LYS A 238 37.41 -41.02 1.68
C LYS A 238 37.51 -42.38 2.37
N ALA A 239 38.49 -43.20 1.98
CA ALA A 239 38.72 -44.54 2.55
C ALA A 239 37.43 -45.40 2.64
N ASP A 240 36.72 -45.55 1.51
CA ASP A 240 35.44 -46.29 1.36
C ASP A 240 34.26 -45.77 2.20
N LYS A 241 34.35 -44.55 2.77
CA LYS A 241 33.24 -43.87 3.45
C LYS A 241 32.80 -42.63 2.66
N ILE A 242 31.49 -42.52 2.45
CA ILE A 242 30.87 -41.34 1.85
C ILE A 242 30.70 -40.27 2.92
N ILE A 243 31.18 -39.07 2.62
CA ILE A 243 31.10 -37.89 3.48
C ILE A 243 30.32 -36.81 2.71
N SER A 244 29.34 -36.19 3.36
CA SER A 244 28.48 -35.15 2.78
C SER A 244 28.57 -33.87 3.59
N PHE A 245 28.68 -32.73 2.92
CA PHE A 245 28.67 -31.39 3.50
C PHE A 245 27.66 -30.51 2.79
N SER A 246 27.05 -29.59 3.53
CA SER A 246 26.13 -28.61 2.96
C SER A 246 26.45 -27.22 3.47
N LYS A 247 26.34 -26.21 2.60
CA LYS A 247 26.49 -24.79 2.95
C LYS A 247 25.39 -23.99 2.28
N ASN A 248 24.77 -23.09 3.06
CA ASN A 248 23.77 -22.18 2.54
C ASN A 248 24.46 -20.98 1.89
N VAL A 249 23.91 -20.55 0.77
CA VAL A 249 24.43 -19.48 -0.07
C VAL A 249 23.26 -18.57 -0.40
N ASP A 250 23.30 -17.34 0.10
CA ASP A 250 22.34 -16.32 -0.27
C ASP A 250 22.76 -15.71 -1.60
N VAL A 251 22.04 -16.06 -2.65
CA VAL A 251 22.23 -15.45 -3.96
C VAL A 251 21.46 -14.15 -3.99
N THR A 252 22.15 -13.06 -3.66
CA THR A 252 21.67 -11.70 -3.90
C THR A 252 22.00 -11.29 -5.33
N GLY A 253 21.38 -10.23 -5.87
CA GLY A 253 21.40 -9.86 -7.31
C GLY A 253 22.78 -9.57 -7.97
N ASP A 254 23.89 -9.99 -7.36
CA ASP A 254 25.20 -10.08 -7.98
C ASP A 254 25.21 -11.19 -9.06
N LYS A 255 25.85 -10.89 -10.20
CA LYS A 255 25.89 -11.78 -11.36
C LYS A 255 26.53 -13.15 -11.07
N THR A 256 27.31 -13.28 -10.00
CA THR A 256 27.91 -14.55 -9.56
C THR A 256 28.16 -14.56 -8.06
N ALA A 257 27.51 -15.46 -7.32
CA ALA A 257 27.82 -15.76 -5.93
C ALA A 257 28.97 -16.76 -5.86
N GLU A 258 30.03 -16.45 -5.12
CA GLU A 258 31.16 -17.36 -4.93
C GLU A 258 31.06 -18.13 -3.61
N VAL A 259 31.31 -19.45 -3.69
CA VAL A 259 31.12 -20.37 -2.58
C VAL A 259 32.34 -21.27 -2.48
N ILE A 260 33.07 -21.14 -1.38
CA ILE A 260 34.16 -22.05 -1.05
C ILE A 260 33.65 -23.12 -0.10
N LEU A 261 33.88 -24.38 -0.46
CA LEU A 261 33.57 -25.59 0.32
C LEU A 261 34.85 -26.32 0.64
N THR A 262 35.26 -26.29 1.92
CA THR A 262 36.45 -26.97 2.39
C THR A 262 36.06 -28.34 2.94
N LEU A 263 36.57 -29.41 2.32
CA LEU A 263 36.44 -30.78 2.83
C LEU A 263 37.36 -30.97 4.06
N PRO A 264 36.99 -31.76 5.08
CA PRO A 264 37.79 -31.92 6.31
C PRO A 264 38.88 -33.00 6.28
#